data_AF-A0A8H4BBA2-F1
#
_entry.id   AF-A0A8H4BBA2-F1
#
_cell.length_a   1.000
_cell.length_b   1.000
_cell.length_c   1.000
_cell.angle_alpha   90.00
_cell.angle_beta   90.00
_cell.angle_gamma   90.00
#
_symmetry.space_group_name_H-M   'P 1'
#
loop_
_entity.id
_entity.type
_entity.pdbx_description
1 polymer ?
#
loop_
_entity_poly.entity_id
_entity_poly.type
_entity_poly.pdbx_seq_one_letter_code
_entity_poly.pdbx_strand_id
1 'polypeptide(L)'
;MTVGTRRILVKETTSLFELKPGVVEEPELSMFSAATVNQAAALLTMTAILEYPKEELNAPIGLVIHMLGLIVRYLGIKLPFLIMQKGTRPYIRTIKGSIQLWHSDRKMPLFLEDDDKNFKKFVNGMAMLNYNLAYLCYTQNIKIPVSQTANTLQSLMACCRASDLGM
;
A
#
# COMPACT_ATOMS: atom_id res chain seq x y z
N MET A 1 13.39 -21.28 9.92
CA MET A 1 13.32 -20.05 10.75
C MET A 1 12.50 -20.36 11.98
N THR A 2 13.03 -20.12 13.18
CA THR A 2 12.30 -20.38 14.44
C THR A 2 11.32 -19.24 14.72
N VAL A 3 10.28 -19.52 15.52
CA VAL A 3 9.25 -18.53 15.93
C VAL A 3 9.88 -17.30 16.63
N GLY A 4 11.04 -17.48 17.28
CA GLY A 4 11.81 -16.41 17.89
C GLY A 4 12.42 -15.43 16.88
N THR A 5 13.16 -15.94 15.88
CA THR A 5 13.70 -15.12 14.77
C THR A 5 12.59 -14.37 14.04
N ARG A 6 11.44 -15.03 13.97
CA ARG A 6 10.23 -14.46 13.44
C ARG A 6 9.83 -13.21 14.24
N ARG A 7 9.56 -13.30 15.54
CA ARG A 7 9.06 -12.15 16.32
C ARG A 7 10.01 -10.95 16.33
N ILE A 8 11.32 -11.18 16.21
CA ILE A 8 12.34 -10.13 16.22
C ILE A 8 12.21 -9.23 14.97
N LEU A 9 12.12 -9.81 13.77
CA LEU A 9 12.00 -9.02 12.54
C LEU A 9 10.72 -8.18 12.50
N VAL A 10 9.62 -8.70 13.04
CA VAL A 10 8.37 -7.93 13.13
C VAL A 10 8.55 -6.74 14.06
N LYS A 11 9.19 -6.93 15.21
CA LYS A 11 9.49 -5.83 16.14
C LYS A 11 10.36 -4.76 15.49
N GLU A 12 11.40 -5.14 14.74
CA GLU A 12 12.23 -4.21 13.98
C GLU A 12 11.41 -3.43 12.94
N THR A 13 10.55 -4.12 12.18
CA THR A 13 9.67 -3.44 11.21
C THR A 13 8.67 -2.49 11.88
N THR A 14 8.15 -2.83 13.05
CA THR A 14 7.27 -1.94 13.83
C THR A 14 8.04 -0.73 14.36
N SER A 15 9.28 -0.93 14.82
CA SER A 15 10.15 0.14 15.29
C SER A 15 10.49 1.15 14.20
N LEU A 16 10.60 0.73 12.94
CA LEU A 16 10.77 1.64 11.79
C LEU A 16 9.59 2.61 11.60
N PHE A 17 8.39 2.25 12.06
CA PHE A 17 7.22 3.12 12.00
C PHE A 17 7.04 4.00 13.24
N GLU A 18 7.83 3.79 14.30
CA GLU A 18 7.82 4.62 15.51
C GLU A 18 8.81 5.78 15.37
N LEU A 19 8.67 6.54 14.27
CA LEU A 19 9.37 7.81 14.14
C LEU A 19 8.93 8.75 15.26
N LYS A 20 9.92 9.28 15.99
CA LYS A 20 9.76 10.29 17.04
C LYS A 20 8.92 11.44 16.47
N PRO A 21 7.83 11.89 17.14
CA PRO A 21 7.00 12.98 16.63
C PRO A 21 7.84 14.26 16.58
N GLY A 22 8.30 14.63 15.39
CA GLY A 22 9.00 15.86 15.09
C GLY A 22 8.15 16.72 14.16
N VAL A 23 7.55 17.76 14.74
CA VAL A 23 7.07 19.02 14.13
C VAL A 23 6.67 18.93 12.64
N VAL A 24 5.40 18.65 12.40
CA VAL A 24 4.71 19.13 11.19
C VAL A 24 3.53 19.94 11.69
N GLU A 25 3.57 21.26 11.50
CA GLU A 25 2.44 22.13 11.79
C GLU A 25 1.31 21.82 10.80
N GLU A 26 0.14 21.41 11.31
CA GLU A 26 -1.07 21.24 10.52
C GLU A 26 -1.80 22.60 10.42
N PRO A 27 -2.13 23.10 9.22
CA PRO A 27 -3.05 24.22 9.11
C PRO A 27 -4.50 23.73 9.29
N GLU A 28 -5.22 24.29 10.26
CA GLU A 28 -6.62 24.00 10.50
C GLU A 28 -7.51 24.43 9.31
N LEU A 29 -8.26 23.48 8.73
CA LEU A 29 -9.30 23.78 7.75
C LEU A 29 -10.67 23.40 8.32
N SER A 30 -11.37 24.40 8.84
CA SER A 30 -12.74 24.28 9.33
C SER A 30 -13.77 24.39 8.19
N MET A 31 -14.82 23.56 8.32
CA MET A 31 -16.16 23.67 7.73
C MET A 31 -16.33 23.70 6.20
N PHE A 32 -16.50 22.52 5.58
CA PHE A 32 -17.30 22.37 4.34
C PHE A 32 -18.14 21.07 4.34
N SER A 33 -19.37 21.15 3.80
CA SER A 33 -20.42 20.13 3.94
C SER A 33 -20.19 18.86 3.09
N ALA A 34 -20.61 17.73 3.65
CA ALA A 34 -20.20 16.36 3.30
C ALA A 34 -20.49 15.85 1.87
N ALA A 35 -21.25 16.58 1.04
CA ALA A 35 -21.63 16.10 -0.30
C ALA A 35 -20.73 16.64 -1.43
N THR A 36 -20.20 17.86 -1.30
CA THR A 36 -19.35 18.51 -2.31
C THR A 36 -17.86 18.19 -2.14
N VAL A 37 -17.47 17.69 -0.97
CA VAL A 37 -16.10 17.35 -0.57
C VAL A 37 -15.50 16.26 -1.46
N ASN A 38 -16.29 15.31 -1.98
CA ASN A 38 -15.74 14.15 -2.69
C ASN A 38 -15.21 14.45 -4.10
N GLN A 39 -15.79 15.42 -4.82
CA GLN A 39 -15.27 15.83 -6.14
C GLN A 39 -14.13 16.82 -6.02
N ALA A 40 -14.19 17.75 -5.06
CA ALA A 40 -13.11 18.69 -4.79
C ALA A 40 -11.88 17.98 -4.22
N ALA A 41 -12.03 17.05 -3.27
CA ALA A 41 -10.92 16.31 -2.69
C ALA A 41 -10.23 15.40 -3.72
N ALA A 42 -10.97 14.81 -4.68
CA ALA A 42 -10.38 14.06 -5.78
C ALA A 42 -9.56 14.95 -6.73
N LEU A 43 -10.04 16.17 -7.01
CA LEU A 43 -9.29 17.14 -7.81
C LEU A 43 -8.05 17.65 -7.07
N LEU A 44 -8.18 17.93 -5.77
CA LEU A 44 -7.11 18.44 -4.90
C LEU A 44 -6.03 17.37 -4.64
N THR A 45 -6.41 16.09 -4.55
CA THR A 45 -5.46 14.96 -4.47
C THR A 45 -4.78 14.67 -5.82
N MET A 46 -5.48 14.82 -6.94
CA MET A 46 -4.88 14.74 -8.27
C MET A 46 -3.85 15.86 -8.51
N THR A 47 -4.14 17.09 -8.10
CA THR A 47 -3.18 18.21 -8.18
C THR A 47 -2.01 18.01 -7.23
N ALA A 48 -2.23 17.50 -6.01
CA ALA A 48 -1.15 17.22 -5.07
C ALA A 48 -0.18 16.15 -5.60
N ILE A 49 -0.67 15.06 -6.21
CA ILE A 49 0.19 14.02 -6.81
C ILE A 49 1.02 14.54 -8.01
N LEU A 50 0.55 15.59 -8.67
CA LEU A 50 1.27 16.26 -9.76
C LEU A 50 2.27 17.31 -9.25
N GLU A 51 2.13 17.76 -8.01
CA GLU A 51 2.95 18.81 -7.39
C GLU A 51 4.27 18.27 -6.82
N TYR A 52 4.29 17.01 -6.40
CA TYR A 52 5.50 16.34 -5.92
C TYR A 52 6.34 15.73 -7.06
N PRO A 53 7.68 15.77 -6.97
CA PRO A 53 8.52 15.09 -7.93
C PRO A 53 8.25 13.58 -7.88
N LYS A 54 8.14 12.96 -9.06
CA LYS A 54 7.68 11.58 -9.20
C LYS A 54 8.60 10.58 -8.48
N GLU A 55 9.89 10.90 -8.38
CA GLU A 55 10.86 10.09 -7.63
C GLU A 55 10.54 10.02 -6.13
N GLU A 56 10.13 11.15 -5.53
CA GLU A 56 9.73 11.20 -4.12
C GLU A 56 8.44 10.43 -3.85
N LEU A 57 7.57 10.28 -4.85
CA LEU A 57 6.39 9.41 -4.76
C LEU A 57 6.73 7.94 -4.98
N ASN A 58 7.61 7.64 -5.94
CA ASN A 58 7.98 6.27 -6.30
C ASN A 58 8.81 5.57 -5.21
N ALA A 59 9.69 6.31 -4.52
CA ALA A 59 10.52 5.79 -3.45
C ALA A 59 9.74 5.15 -2.28
N PRO A 60 8.78 5.84 -1.63
CA PRO A 60 8.00 5.26 -0.54
C PRO A 60 7.11 4.10 -1.01
N ILE A 61 6.60 4.14 -2.24
CA ILE A 61 5.86 3.01 -2.82
C ILE A 61 6.76 1.78 -2.94
N GLY A 62 8.00 1.97 -3.39
CA GLY A 62 9.02 0.92 -3.41
C GLY A 62 9.28 0.33 -2.02
N LEU A 63 9.38 1.19 -1.00
CA LEU A 63 9.55 0.75 0.39
C LEU A 63 8.35 -0.06 0.89
N VAL A 64 7.12 0.40 0.65
CA VAL A 64 5.89 -0.32 1.03
C VAL A 64 5.85 -1.71 0.40
N ILE A 65 6.19 -1.81 -0.88
CA ILE A 65 6.24 -3.08 -1.60
C ILE A 65 7.29 -4.01 -1.01
N HIS A 66 8.47 -3.48 -0.68
CA HIS A 66 9.53 -4.25 -0.06
C HIS A 66 9.10 -4.80 1.30
N MET A 67 8.55 -3.94 2.17
CA MET A 67 8.05 -4.31 3.49
C MET A 67 6.92 -5.35 3.41
N LEU A 68 5.95 -5.14 2.53
CA LEU A 68 4.88 -6.11 2.26
C LEU A 68 5.46 -7.46 1.82
N GLY A 69 6.45 -7.46 0.93
CA GLY A 69 7.12 -8.67 0.46
C GLY A 69 7.81 -9.44 1.59
N LEU A 70 8.45 -8.74 2.53
CA LEU A 70 9.08 -9.35 3.70
C LEU A 70 8.04 -10.00 4.62
N ILE A 71 6.98 -9.27 4.96
CA ILE A 71 5.90 -9.74 5.86
C ILE A 71 5.21 -10.98 5.26
N VAL A 72 4.86 -10.93 3.97
CA VAL A 72 4.16 -12.03 3.29
C VAL A 72 5.03 -13.29 3.21
N ARG A 73 6.32 -13.16 2.85
CA ARG A 73 7.25 -14.30 2.81
C ARG A 73 7.45 -14.92 4.18
N TYR A 74 7.50 -14.09 5.21
CA TYR A 74 7.65 -14.52 6.56
C TYR A 74 6.44 -15.33 7.05
N LEU A 75 5.23 -14.82 6.78
CA LEU A 75 3.97 -15.42 7.22
C LEU A 75 3.58 -16.62 6.34
N GLY A 76 4.20 -16.78 5.17
CA GLY A 76 3.89 -17.85 4.23
C GLY A 76 2.56 -17.65 3.51
N ILE A 77 2.06 -16.41 3.44
CA ILE A 77 0.76 -16.08 2.84
C ILE A 77 0.92 -15.96 1.32
N LYS A 78 -0.08 -16.43 0.57
CA LYS A 78 -0.15 -16.20 -0.87
C LYS A 78 -1.05 -15.00 -1.15
N LEU A 79 -0.50 -13.97 -1.77
CA LEU A 79 -1.25 -12.77 -2.14
C LEU A 79 -2.19 -13.03 -3.35
N PRO A 80 -3.36 -12.38 -3.40
CA PRO A 80 -4.28 -12.43 -4.54
C PRO A 80 -3.67 -11.90 -5.85
N PHE A 81 -2.89 -10.83 -5.75
CA PHE A 81 -2.16 -10.23 -6.87
C PHE A 81 -0.66 -10.44 -6.72
N LEU A 82 0.00 -10.86 -7.80
CA LEU A 82 1.44 -11.10 -7.83
C LEU A 82 2.18 -9.79 -8.05
N ILE A 83 3.09 -9.48 -7.12
CA ILE A 83 4.02 -8.36 -7.25
C ILE A 83 5.32 -8.87 -7.88
N MET A 84 5.77 -8.21 -8.93
CA MET A 84 6.98 -8.51 -9.68
C MET A 84 7.86 -7.28 -9.75
N GLN A 85 9.17 -7.43 -9.59
CA GLN A 85 10.11 -6.33 -9.73
C GLN A 85 10.96 -6.54 -10.98
N LYS A 86 11.02 -5.54 -11.87
CA LYS A 86 11.88 -5.55 -13.05
C LYS A 86 12.91 -4.42 -12.90
N GLY A 87 14.11 -4.78 -12.42
CA GLY A 87 15.12 -3.79 -12.01
C GLY A 87 14.59 -2.96 -10.84
N THR A 88 14.62 -1.63 -10.96
CA THR A 88 14.11 -0.70 -9.95
C THR A 88 12.60 -0.46 -10.03
N ARG A 89 11.92 -0.99 -11.06
CA ARG A 89 10.51 -0.68 -11.35
C ARG A 89 9.58 -1.81 -10.90
N PRO A 90 8.70 -1.58 -9.91
CA PRO A 90 7.74 -2.57 -9.46
C PRO A 90 6.50 -2.62 -10.36
N TYR A 91 5.97 -3.84 -10.54
CA TYR A 91 4.75 -4.13 -11.27
C TYR A 91 3.86 -5.08 -10.47
N ILE A 92 2.56 -4.98 -10.66
CA ILE A 92 1.57 -5.88 -10.08
C ILE A 92 0.73 -6.50 -11.20
N ARG A 93 0.36 -7.77 -11.04
CA ARG A 93 -0.49 -8.47 -12.00
C ARG A 93 -1.44 -9.43 -11.30
N THR A 94 -2.51 -9.77 -12.01
CA THR A 94 -3.42 -10.84 -11.63
C THR A 94 -2.74 -12.21 -11.80
N ILE A 95 -3.08 -13.14 -10.91
CA ILE A 95 -2.69 -14.54 -11.05
C ILE A 95 -3.67 -15.18 -12.04
N LYS A 96 -3.16 -15.88 -13.05
CA LYS A 96 -4.01 -16.58 -14.02
C LYS A 96 -4.91 -17.58 -13.28
N GLY A 97 -6.22 -17.43 -13.44
CA GLY A 97 -7.23 -18.32 -12.85
C GLY A 97 -7.69 -17.99 -11.44
N SER A 98 -7.19 -16.95 -10.76
CA SER A 98 -7.57 -16.67 -9.36
C SER A 98 -8.86 -15.88 -9.19
N ILE A 99 -9.22 -14.99 -10.14
CA ILE A 99 -10.39 -14.12 -10.02
C ILE A 99 -10.99 -13.89 -11.41
N GLN A 100 -12.20 -14.42 -11.65
CA GLN A 100 -12.93 -14.26 -12.93
C GLN A 100 -13.27 -12.79 -13.25
N LEU A 101 -13.22 -11.88 -12.27
CA LEU A 101 -13.48 -10.44 -12.46
C LEU A 101 -12.35 -9.70 -13.19
N TRP A 102 -11.13 -10.25 -13.24
CA TRP A 102 -9.97 -9.57 -13.81
C TRP A 102 -9.41 -10.31 -15.03
N HIS A 103 -10.01 -10.05 -16.21
CA HIS A 103 -9.60 -10.69 -17.47
C HIS A 103 -8.30 -10.15 -18.10
N SER A 104 -7.66 -9.14 -17.48
CA SER A 104 -6.43 -8.56 -18.01
C SER A 104 -5.21 -9.26 -17.42
N ASP A 105 -4.48 -10.01 -18.25
CA ASP A 105 -3.11 -10.50 -17.95
C ASP A 105 -2.07 -9.34 -17.93
N ARG A 106 -2.54 -8.11 -17.79
CA ARG A 106 -1.78 -6.88 -17.95
C ARG A 106 -1.03 -6.60 -16.66
N LYS A 107 0.26 -6.35 -16.81
CA LYS A 107 1.10 -5.82 -15.73
C LYS A 107 0.74 -4.35 -15.53
N MET A 108 0.36 -4.00 -14.31
CA MET A 108 0.17 -2.61 -13.90
C MET A 108 1.45 -2.10 -13.27
N PRO A 109 1.96 -0.92 -13.67
CA PRO A 109 3.10 -0.29 -13.02
C PRO A 109 2.70 0.21 -11.63
N LEU A 110 3.62 0.13 -10.67
CA LEU A 110 3.50 0.74 -9.34
C LEU A 110 4.46 1.93 -9.19
N PHE A 111 4.70 2.64 -10.29
CA PHE A 111 5.51 3.84 -10.36
C PHE A 111 4.89 4.81 -11.38
N LEU A 112 5.12 6.10 -11.20
CA LEU A 112 4.79 7.14 -12.16
C LEU A 112 5.99 7.43 -13.06
N GLU A 113 5.73 7.61 -14.35
CA GLU A 113 6.72 8.11 -15.33
C GLU A 113 6.60 9.64 -15.45
N ASP A 114 7.68 10.32 -15.87
CA ASP A 114 7.72 11.78 -15.96
C ASP A 114 6.70 12.36 -16.94
N ASP A 115 6.26 11.57 -17.91
CA ASP A 115 5.30 11.95 -18.94
C ASP A 115 3.83 11.64 -18.57
N ASP A 116 3.58 11.13 -17.35
CA ASP A 116 2.27 10.73 -16.82
C ASP A 116 1.44 9.79 -17.72
N LYS A 117 2.05 9.21 -18.78
CA LYS A 117 1.35 8.33 -19.73
C LYS A 117 0.82 7.08 -19.05
N ASN A 118 1.47 6.67 -17.97
CA ASN A 118 1.14 5.48 -17.22
C ASN A 118 0.17 5.72 -16.05
N PHE A 119 -0.26 6.96 -15.80
CA PHE A 119 -1.04 7.35 -14.61
C PHE A 119 -2.30 6.48 -14.39
N LYS A 120 -3.12 6.28 -15.43
CA LYS A 120 -4.32 5.42 -15.32
C LYS A 120 -3.99 3.98 -14.94
N LYS A 121 -2.88 3.44 -15.46
CA LYS A 121 -2.42 2.09 -15.12
C LYS A 121 -1.83 2.06 -13.71
N PHE A 122 -1.12 3.11 -13.31
CA PHE A 122 -0.60 3.27 -11.97
C PHE A 122 -1.70 3.26 -10.91
N VAL A 123 -2.78 4.04 -11.10
CA VAL A 123 -3.93 4.08 -10.18
C VAL A 123 -4.55 2.69 -10.03
N ASN A 124 -4.74 1.97 -11.14
CA ASN A 124 -5.22 0.58 -11.10
C ASN A 124 -4.24 -0.36 -10.37
N GLY A 125 -2.94 -0.15 -10.53
CA GLY A 125 -1.91 -0.88 -9.80
C GLY A 125 -1.98 -0.62 -8.30
N MET A 126 -2.11 0.64 -7.88
CA MET A 126 -2.27 1.02 -6.48
C MET A 126 -3.52 0.41 -5.86
N ALA A 127 -4.64 0.34 -6.59
CA ALA A 127 -5.84 -0.34 -6.11
C ALA A 127 -5.59 -1.84 -5.86
N MET A 128 -4.85 -2.53 -6.75
CA MET A 128 -4.45 -3.92 -6.55
C MET A 128 -3.51 -4.10 -5.34
N LEU A 129 -2.58 -3.16 -5.13
CA LEU A 129 -1.67 -3.17 -3.98
C LEU A 129 -2.43 -2.99 -2.66
N ASN A 130 -3.36 -2.04 -2.63
CA ASN A 130 -4.20 -1.76 -1.47
C ASN A 130 -5.08 -2.97 -1.13
N TYR A 131 -5.61 -3.67 -2.14
CA TYR A 131 -6.33 -4.92 -1.93
C TYR A 131 -5.43 -6.02 -1.34
N ASN A 132 -4.20 -6.17 -1.82
CA ASN A 132 -3.24 -7.11 -1.24
C ASN A 132 -2.96 -6.80 0.24
N LEU A 133 -2.86 -5.53 0.61
CA LEU A 133 -2.68 -5.09 2.01
C LEU A 133 -3.91 -5.42 2.86
N ALA A 134 -5.10 -5.08 2.38
CA ALA A 134 -6.35 -5.42 3.07
C ALA A 134 -6.51 -6.94 3.24
N TYR A 135 -6.14 -7.73 2.22
CA TYR A 135 -6.13 -9.18 2.29
C TYR A 135 -5.13 -9.69 3.33
N LEU A 136 -3.91 -9.14 3.37
CA LEU A 136 -2.92 -9.48 4.39
C LEU A 136 -3.49 -9.21 5.80
N CYS A 137 -4.05 -8.04 6.04
CA CYS A 137 -4.67 -7.72 7.33
C CYS A 137 -5.80 -8.68 7.67
N TYR A 138 -6.65 -9.01 6.70
CA TYR A 138 -7.72 -9.99 6.87
C TYR A 138 -7.20 -11.36 7.29
N THR A 139 -6.11 -11.85 6.69
CA THR A 139 -5.50 -13.13 7.10
C THR A 139 -4.90 -13.10 8.51
N GLN A 140 -4.61 -11.92 9.05
CA GLN A 140 -4.14 -11.72 10.42
C GLN A 140 -5.27 -11.33 11.37
N ASN A 141 -6.53 -11.64 11.01
CA ASN A 141 -7.74 -11.32 11.77
C ASN A 141 -8.00 -9.81 11.99
N ILE A 142 -7.37 -8.94 11.21
CA ILE A 142 -7.60 -7.48 11.24
C ILE A 142 -8.56 -7.08 10.12
N LYS A 143 -9.73 -6.57 10.52
CA LYS A 143 -10.75 -6.11 9.57
C LYS A 143 -10.56 -4.63 9.26
N ILE A 144 -10.14 -4.33 8.04
CA ILE A 144 -10.00 -2.95 7.56
C ILE A 144 -11.24 -2.59 6.73
N PRO A 145 -11.94 -1.48 7.04
CA PRO A 145 -13.08 -1.04 6.23
C PRO A 145 -12.60 -0.56 4.85
N VAL A 146 -13.44 -0.76 3.83
CA VAL A 146 -13.10 -0.42 2.43
C VAL A 146 -12.71 1.07 2.28
N SER A 147 -13.33 1.96 3.06
CA SER A 147 -13.01 3.39 3.08
C SER A 147 -11.58 3.71 3.51
N GLN A 148 -10.94 2.85 4.31
CA GLN A 148 -9.58 3.04 4.83
C GLN A 148 -8.54 2.22 4.08
N THR A 149 -8.95 1.46 3.06
CA THR A 149 -8.05 0.57 2.31
C THR A 149 -6.96 1.36 1.53
N ALA A 150 -7.17 2.64 1.28
CA ALA A 150 -6.17 3.52 0.68
C ALA A 150 -5.01 3.88 1.64
N ASN A 151 -5.19 3.72 2.96
CA ASN A 151 -4.18 4.04 3.97
C ASN A 151 -3.17 2.90 4.08
N THR A 152 -2.28 2.81 3.10
CA THR A 152 -1.32 1.70 2.92
C THR A 152 -0.43 1.46 4.14
N LEU A 153 0.26 2.51 4.61
CA LEU A 153 1.17 2.43 5.75
C LEU A 153 0.44 2.11 7.06
N GLN A 154 -0.74 2.70 7.26
CA GLN A 154 -1.56 2.43 8.44
C GLN A 154 -2.03 0.97 8.47
N SER A 155 -2.44 0.44 7.32
CA SER A 155 -2.84 -0.97 7.18
C SER A 155 -1.68 -1.91 7.49
N LEU A 156 -0.49 -1.60 6.97
CA LEU A 156 0.72 -2.40 7.22
C LEU A 156 1.16 -2.33 8.69
N MET A 157 1.13 -1.15 9.31
CA MET A 157 1.42 -0.98 10.74
C MET A 157 0.42 -1.73 11.62
N ALA A 158 -0.89 -1.64 11.30
CA ALA A 158 -1.92 -2.38 12.02
C ALA A 158 -1.67 -3.88 11.94
N CYS A 159 -1.27 -4.38 10.75
CA CYS A 159 -0.84 -5.76 10.59
C CYS A 159 0.34 -6.09 11.52
N CYS A 160 1.44 -5.34 11.48
CA CYS A 160 2.62 -5.65 12.29
C CYS A 160 2.38 -5.57 13.80
N ARG A 161 1.37 -4.81 14.25
CA ARG A 161 0.96 -4.69 15.66
C ARG A 161 -0.07 -5.74 16.10
N ALA A 162 -0.49 -6.64 15.21
CA ALA A 162 -1.42 -7.71 15.56
C ALA A 162 -0.83 -8.59 16.67
N SER A 163 -1.61 -8.84 17.73
CA SER A 163 -1.21 -9.75 18.82
C SER A 163 -1.07 -11.21 18.37
N ASP A 164 -1.74 -11.57 17.27
CA ASP A 164 -1.84 -12.92 16.72
C ASP A 164 -1.01 -13.11 15.43
N LEU A 165 0.03 -12.29 15.26
CA LEU A 165 0.79 -12.28 14.02
C LEU A 165 1.54 -13.61 13.79
N GLY A 166 1.17 -14.32 12.71
CA GLY A 166 1.83 -15.54 12.26
C GLY A 166 1.60 -16.80 13.10
N MET A 167 0.50 -16.86 13.87
CA MET A 167 0.00 -18.10 14.49
C MET A 167 -0.93 -18.88 13.55
#